data_AF-A0ABC8ZFZ8-F1
#
_entry.id   AF-A0ABC8ZFZ8-F1
#
_cell.length_a   1.000
_cell.length_b   1.000
_cell.length_c   1.000
_cell.angle_alpha   90.00
_cell.angle_beta   90.00
_cell.angle_gamma   90.00
#
_symmetry.space_group_name_H-M   'P 1'
#
loop_
_entity.id
_entity.type
_entity.pdbx_description
1 polymer ?
#
loop_
_entity_poly.entity_id
_entity_poly.type
_entity_poly.pdbx_seq_one_letter_code
_entity_poly.pdbx_strand_id
1 'polypeptide(L)'
;MSTQAALFITLAVVLAAAPPLALGNNGHEEVVGGAGDAASRKRWPCCDECGVCTRSLPPICSCSDTSASGCNPACAKCVKSIDNDGEPVFQCEDMIINFCKHRCTRPAAAAAAAEA
;
A
#
# COMPACT_ATOMS: atom_id res chain seq x y z
N MET A 1 -41.64 22.60 40.91
CA MET A 1 -40.33 22.43 41.59
C MET A 1 -39.57 21.36 40.81
N SER A 2 -39.14 21.59 39.56
CA SER A 2 -38.11 22.51 39.03
C SER A 2 -36.70 22.21 39.53
N THR A 3 -36.18 21.03 39.19
CA THR A 3 -34.74 20.70 39.26
C THR A 3 -34.21 20.44 37.86
N GLN A 4 -34.23 21.47 37.01
CA GLN A 4 -33.52 21.49 35.74
C GLN A 4 -32.86 22.86 35.60
N ALA A 5 -31.65 22.99 36.14
CA ALA A 5 -30.80 24.12 35.86
C ALA A 5 -29.33 23.68 35.95
N ALA A 6 -28.70 23.71 34.79
CA ALA A 6 -27.32 24.14 34.61
C ALA A 6 -26.20 23.26 35.20
N LEU A 7 -25.89 22.15 34.52
CA LEU A 7 -24.49 21.68 34.42
C LEU A 7 -24.19 21.21 32.97
N PHE A 8 -24.49 22.07 32.00
CA PHE A 8 -23.84 22.05 30.69
C PHE A 8 -22.82 23.19 30.66
N ILE A 9 -21.68 23.00 31.32
CA ILE A 9 -20.53 23.88 31.15
C ILE A 9 -19.46 23.08 30.41
N THR A 10 -19.53 23.27 29.11
CA THR A 10 -18.57 22.94 28.06
C THR A 10 -17.15 23.31 28.48
N LEU A 11 -16.26 22.32 28.54
CA LEU A 11 -14.81 22.58 28.50
C LEU A 11 -14.20 21.83 27.32
N ALA A 12 -14.49 22.34 26.13
CA ALA A 12 -13.70 22.06 24.94
C ALA A 12 -12.47 22.99 24.98
N VAL A 13 -11.31 22.44 25.36
CA VAL A 13 -10.02 23.12 25.14
C VAL A 13 -9.29 22.29 24.10
N VAL A 14 -9.54 22.64 22.84
CA VAL A 14 -8.83 22.16 21.67
C VAL A 14 -7.55 22.98 21.58
N LEU A 15 -6.44 22.49 22.13
CA LEU A 15 -5.13 23.07 21.83
C LEU A 15 -4.64 22.49 20.50
N ALA A 16 -5.03 23.15 19.42
CA ALA A 16 -4.45 22.98 18.10
C ALA A 16 -3.04 23.60 18.09
N ALA A 17 -2.01 22.80 18.29
CA ALA A 17 -0.63 23.17 17.98
C ALA A 17 -0.39 22.90 16.48
N ALA A 18 -0.57 23.91 15.65
CA ALA A 18 -0.20 23.87 14.23
C ALA A 18 1.27 24.34 14.07
N PRO A 19 2.19 23.50 13.57
CA PRO A 19 3.48 23.98 13.06
C PRO A 19 3.30 24.67 11.70
N PRO A 20 4.17 25.64 11.36
CA PRO A 20 4.01 26.51 10.20
C PRO A 20 4.10 25.75 8.86
N LEU A 21 3.24 26.17 7.94
CA LEU A 21 3.23 25.82 6.51
C LEU A 21 4.55 26.27 5.86
N ALA A 22 5.43 25.32 5.57
CA ALA A 22 6.53 25.53 4.65
C ALA A 22 5.99 25.44 3.21
N LEU A 23 5.86 26.60 2.56
CA LEU A 23 5.57 26.71 1.13
C LEU A 23 6.86 26.37 0.37
N GLY A 24 7.02 25.11 -0.03
CA GLY A 24 8.14 24.63 -0.84
C GLY A 24 7.63 24.04 -2.15
N ASN A 25 7.51 24.88 -3.18
CA ASN A 25 7.26 24.44 -4.54
C ASN A 25 8.61 24.30 -5.25
N ASN A 26 9.08 23.08 -5.53
CA ASN A 26 9.98 22.73 -6.65
C ASN A 26 10.09 21.20 -6.72
N GLY A 27 9.84 20.65 -7.91
CA GLY A 27 9.85 19.21 -8.17
C GLY A 27 11.24 18.59 -8.36
N HIS A 28 11.18 17.33 -8.78
CA HIS A 28 12.23 16.49 -9.39
C HIS A 28 13.31 15.90 -8.46
N GLU A 29 13.07 14.62 -8.13
CA GLU A 29 14.00 13.46 -8.26
C GLU A 29 15.47 13.61 -7.82
N GLU A 30 15.89 12.84 -6.80
CA GLU A 30 17.17 12.09 -6.76
C GLU A 30 17.15 11.10 -5.56
N VAL A 31 16.97 9.79 -5.77
CA VAL A 31 17.99 8.72 -5.93
C VAL A 31 19.14 8.75 -4.91
N VAL A 32 19.12 7.83 -3.93
CA VAL A 32 20.33 7.43 -3.20
C VAL A 32 20.50 5.92 -3.30
N GLY A 33 21.60 5.52 -3.94
CA GLY A 33 21.97 4.16 -4.25
C GLY A 33 22.63 3.41 -3.11
N GLY A 34 22.39 2.10 -3.09
CA GLY A 34 23.20 1.08 -2.41
C GLY A 34 23.29 -0.09 -3.40
N ALA A 35 24.52 -0.47 -3.74
CA ALA A 35 24.88 -1.39 -4.81
C ALA A 35 24.75 -2.85 -4.36
N GLY A 36 24.09 -3.66 -5.19
CA GLY A 36 23.68 -5.05 -4.94
C GLY A 36 22.15 -5.16 -4.95
N ASP A 37 21.59 -5.82 -5.98
CA ASP A 37 20.15 -6.18 -6.07
C ASP A 37 19.12 -5.03 -6.15
N ALA A 38 19.42 -4.00 -6.93
CA ALA A 38 18.56 -2.82 -7.09
C ALA A 38 17.50 -2.91 -8.22
N ALA A 39 17.59 -3.87 -9.14
CA ALA A 39 16.64 -3.98 -10.27
C ALA A 39 15.26 -4.56 -9.87
N SER A 40 15.19 -5.22 -8.71
CA SER A 40 13.97 -5.79 -8.13
C SER A 40 13.51 -5.04 -6.87
N ARG A 41 13.99 -3.81 -6.64
CA ARG A 41 13.41 -2.89 -5.65
C ARG A 41 11.97 -2.59 -6.08
N LYS A 42 11.11 -3.44 -5.53
CA LYS A 42 9.66 -3.58 -5.63
C LYS A 42 8.98 -2.36 -6.23
N ARG A 43 8.53 -2.47 -7.49
CA ARG A 43 7.50 -1.59 -8.05
C ARG A 43 6.18 -1.89 -7.34
N TRP A 44 6.06 -1.51 -6.08
CA TRP A 44 4.78 -1.57 -5.39
C TRP A 44 3.94 -0.37 -5.81
N PRO A 45 2.66 -0.54 -6.17
CA PRO A 45 1.94 -1.82 -6.28
C PRO A 45 2.31 -2.61 -7.55
N CYS A 46 2.52 -3.93 -7.41
CA CYS A 46 2.59 -4.90 -8.51
C CYS A 46 1.67 -6.08 -8.19
N CYS A 47 1.15 -6.76 -9.21
CA CYS A 47 0.27 -7.90 -9.09
C CYS A 47 0.40 -8.82 -10.32
N ASP A 48 0.62 -10.12 -10.10
CA ASP A 48 0.68 -11.13 -11.16
C ASP A 48 -0.70 -11.75 -11.47
N GLU A 49 -1.50 -12.01 -10.44
CA GLU A 49 -2.86 -12.53 -10.50
C GLU A 49 -3.89 -11.50 -10.01
N CYS A 50 -4.60 -10.92 -10.98
CA CYS A 50 -5.58 -9.88 -10.73
C CYS A 50 -6.89 -10.42 -10.17
N GLY A 51 -7.38 -9.76 -9.12
CA GLY A 51 -8.72 -10.01 -8.59
C GLY A 51 -9.78 -9.15 -9.26
N VAL A 52 -10.72 -8.65 -8.44
CA VAL A 52 -11.82 -7.81 -8.89
C VAL A 52 -11.37 -6.36 -9.06
N CYS A 53 -11.82 -5.72 -10.13
CA CYS A 53 -11.58 -4.29 -10.39
C CYS A 53 -12.90 -3.52 -10.49
N THR A 54 -12.90 -2.28 -10.01
CA THR A 54 -13.98 -1.32 -10.28
C THR A 54 -14.02 -0.95 -11.76
N ARG A 55 -15.18 -0.50 -12.25
CA ARG A 55 -15.36 -0.02 -13.64
C ARG A 55 -15.03 1.48 -13.82
N SER A 56 -14.33 2.08 -12.87
CA SER A 56 -13.90 3.48 -12.92
C SER A 56 -12.66 3.66 -13.80
N LEU A 57 -12.36 4.91 -14.18
CA LEU A 57 -11.13 5.30 -14.87
C LEU A 57 -10.40 6.35 -14.02
N PRO A 58 -9.29 6.01 -13.33
CA PRO A 58 -8.60 4.72 -13.35
C PRO A 58 -9.34 3.61 -12.54
N PRO A 59 -9.11 2.33 -12.86
CA PRO A 59 -9.67 1.22 -12.11
C PRO A 59 -8.97 1.06 -10.76
N ILE A 60 -9.74 0.66 -9.76
CA ILE A 60 -9.26 0.25 -8.44
C ILE A 60 -9.40 -1.27 -8.40
N CYS A 61 -8.31 -1.99 -8.17
CA CYS A 61 -8.28 -3.45 -8.27
C CYS A 61 -7.78 -4.08 -6.97
N SER A 62 -8.28 -5.27 -6.64
CA SER A 62 -7.66 -6.17 -5.68
C SER A 62 -6.60 -7.04 -6.35
N CYS A 63 -5.63 -7.53 -5.57
CA CYS A 63 -4.64 -8.49 -6.02
C CYS A 63 -4.85 -9.83 -5.33
N SER A 64 -4.78 -10.92 -6.08
CA SER A 64 -4.97 -12.29 -5.57
C SER A 64 -3.65 -12.98 -5.24
N ASP A 65 -2.50 -12.34 -5.51
CA ASP A 65 -1.18 -12.88 -5.22
C ASP A 65 -1.04 -13.27 -3.75
N THR A 66 -0.49 -14.46 -3.52
CA THR A 66 -0.13 -14.96 -2.21
C THR A 66 1.40 -15.00 -2.06
N SER A 67 1.88 -14.77 -0.85
CA SER A 67 3.31 -14.78 -0.51
C SER A 67 3.53 -15.60 0.76
N ALA A 68 4.56 -16.44 0.79
CA ALA A 68 4.98 -17.15 2.01
C ALA A 68 5.70 -16.23 3.02
N SER A 69 6.23 -15.08 2.56
CA SER A 69 7.08 -14.19 3.37
C SER A 69 6.33 -13.04 4.06
N GLY A 70 5.02 -12.94 3.85
CA GLY A 70 4.21 -11.81 4.31
C GLY A 70 3.84 -10.83 3.18
N CYS A 71 3.02 -9.84 3.53
CA CYS A 71 2.62 -8.77 2.62
C CYS A 71 3.64 -7.62 2.59
N ASN A 72 3.51 -6.75 1.58
CA ASN A 72 4.24 -5.49 1.54
C ASN A 72 3.84 -4.59 2.73
N PRO A 73 4.76 -3.85 3.37
CA PRO A 73 4.45 -2.94 4.47
C PRO A 73 3.45 -1.82 4.11
N ALA A 74 3.28 -1.50 2.82
CA ALA A 74 2.27 -0.55 2.34
C ALA A 74 0.87 -1.18 2.17
N CYS A 75 0.72 -2.50 2.36
CA CYS A 75 -0.58 -3.16 2.42
C CYS A 75 -1.21 -2.94 3.80
N ALA A 76 -2.37 -2.30 3.85
CA ALA A 76 -3.12 -2.05 5.07
C ALA A 76 -3.82 -3.32 5.59
N LYS A 77 -4.32 -4.17 4.68
CA LYS A 77 -5.03 -5.41 5.02
C LYS A 77 -4.26 -6.64 4.54
N CYS A 78 -3.34 -7.11 5.39
CA CYS A 78 -2.64 -8.37 5.16
C CYS A 78 -3.35 -9.52 5.87
N VAL A 79 -3.91 -10.44 5.10
CA VAL A 79 -4.57 -11.64 5.61
C VAL A 79 -3.62 -12.82 5.56
N LYS A 80 -3.53 -13.57 6.66
CA LYS A 80 -2.81 -14.83 6.74
C LYS A 80 -3.81 -15.98 6.61
N SER A 81 -3.55 -16.91 5.69
CA SER A 81 -4.28 -18.16 5.52
C SER A 81 -3.30 -19.34 5.46
N ILE A 82 -3.84 -20.54 5.41
CA ILE A 82 -3.09 -21.78 5.25
C ILE A 82 -3.42 -22.33 3.87
N ASP A 83 -2.40 -22.69 3.09
CA ASP A 83 -2.61 -23.30 1.78
C ASP A 83 -2.98 -24.80 1.89
N ASN A 84 -3.10 -25.47 0.74
CA ASN A 84 -3.49 -26.89 0.72
C ASN A 84 -2.40 -27.81 1.32
N ASP A 85 -1.15 -27.35 1.35
CA ASP A 85 0.00 -28.07 1.87
C ASP A 85 0.21 -27.84 3.38
N GLY A 86 -0.59 -26.96 3.99
CA GLY A 86 -0.50 -26.64 5.42
C GLY A 86 0.44 -25.47 5.73
N GLU A 87 0.97 -24.81 4.71
CA GLU A 87 1.93 -23.72 4.85
C GLU A 87 1.22 -22.36 4.97
N PRO A 88 1.78 -21.44 5.79
CA PRO A 88 1.22 -20.10 5.93
C PRO A 88 1.45 -19.27 4.68
N VAL A 89 0.35 -18.78 4.10
CA VAL A 89 0.37 -17.84 2.97
C VAL A 89 -0.28 -16.52 3.37
N PHE A 90 0.20 -15.44 2.78
CA PHE A 90 -0.23 -14.07 3.08
C PHE A 90 -0.74 -13.41 1.81
N GLN A 91 -1.91 -12.81 1.89
CA GLN A 91 -2.57 -12.11 0.78
C GLN A 91 -2.90 -10.67 1.18
N CYS A 92 -2.68 -9.74 0.27
CA CYS A 92 -3.08 -8.35 0.46
C CYS A 92 -4.51 -8.13 -0.07
N GLU A 93 -5.44 -7.75 0.81
CA GLU A 93 -6.84 -7.49 0.44
C GLU A 93 -7.13 -6.01 0.11
N ASP A 94 -6.08 -5.20 -0.03
CA ASP A 94 -6.24 -3.80 -0.39
C ASP A 94 -6.73 -3.66 -1.84
N MET A 95 -7.63 -2.69 -2.03
CA MET A 95 -8.07 -2.24 -3.35
C MET A 95 -7.25 -1.01 -3.73
N ILE A 96 -6.32 -1.18 -4.68
CA ILE A 96 -5.35 -0.15 -5.06
C ILE A 96 -5.61 0.32 -6.50
N ILE A 97 -5.49 1.62 -6.74
CA ILE A 97 -5.60 2.22 -8.07
C ILE A 97 -4.50 1.61 -8.97
N ASN A 98 -4.89 1.08 -10.13
CA ASN A 98 -3.99 0.46 -11.10
C ASN A 98 -3.12 -0.70 -10.54
N PHE A 99 -3.58 -1.43 -9.50
CA PHE A 99 -2.80 -2.53 -8.90
C PHE A 99 -2.33 -3.56 -9.96
N CYS A 100 -3.22 -3.85 -10.91
CA CYS A 100 -3.02 -4.81 -11.99
C CYS A 100 -2.23 -4.31 -13.20
N LYS A 101 -1.73 -3.06 -13.16
CA LYS A 101 -1.03 -2.47 -14.30
C LYS A 101 0.41 -3.00 -14.43
N HIS A 102 1.00 -3.46 -13.33
CA HIS A 102 2.39 -3.91 -13.27
C HIS A 102 2.46 -5.32 -12.70
N ARG A 103 3.19 -6.20 -13.38
CA ARG A 103 3.49 -7.56 -12.91
C ARG A 103 4.63 -7.55 -11.91
N CYS A 104 4.59 -8.43 -10.92
CA CYS A 104 5.67 -8.59 -9.95
C CYS A 104 6.81 -9.44 -10.54
N THR A 105 6.47 -10.49 -11.28
CA THR A 105 7.45 -11.36 -11.91
C THR A 105 7.97 -10.74 -13.21
N ARG A 106 9.29 -10.59 -13.33
CA ARG A 106 9.92 -10.12 -14.58
C ARG A 106 9.78 -11.23 -15.65
N PRO A 107 9.34 -10.91 -16.89
CA PRO A 107 9.31 -11.90 -17.96
C PRO A 107 10.72 -12.45 -18.22
N ALA A 108 10.82 -13.77 -18.38
CA ALA A 108 12.08 -14.52 -18.51
C ALA A 108 13.03 -13.98 -19.60
N ALA A 109 12.49 -13.38 -20.67
CA ALA A 109 13.28 -12.75 -21.73
C ALA A 109 14.13 -11.58 -21.23
N ALA A 110 13.66 -10.84 -20.23
CA ALA A 110 14.43 -9.75 -19.65
C ALA A 110 15.49 -10.30 -18.67
N ALA A 111 15.21 -11.41 -17.97
CA ALA A 111 16.16 -12.14 -17.10
C ALA A 111 17.46 -12.49 -17.84
N ALA A 112 17.31 -13.17 -18.99
CA ALA A 112 18.43 -13.59 -19.81
C ALA A 112 19.28 -12.43 -20.37
N ALA A 113 18.67 -11.26 -20.64
CA ALA A 113 19.39 -10.09 -21.16
C ALA A 113 20.21 -9.34 -20.09
N ALA A 114 20.03 -9.63 -18.79
CA ALA A 114 20.88 -9.09 -17.74
C ALA A 114 22.08 -9.99 -17.41
N GLU A 115 22.07 -11.22 -17.94
CA GLU A 115 23.12 -12.23 -17.74
C GLU A 115 24.03 -12.39 -18.98
N ALA A 116 23.82 -11.59 -20.03
CA ALA A 116 24.56 -11.61 -21.29
C ALA A 116 25.50 -10.41 -21.45
#